data_AF-A0A9C9CAN5-F1
#
_entry.id   AF-A0A9C9CAN5-F1
#
_cell.length_a   1.000
_cell.length_b   1.000
_cell.length_c   1.000
_cell.angle_alpha   90.00
_cell.angle_beta   90.00
_cell.angle_gamma   90.00
#
_symmetry.space_group_name_H-M   'P 1'
#
loop_
_entity.id
_entity.type
_entity.pdbx_description
1 polymer ?
#
loop_
_entity_poly.entity_id
_entity_poly.type
_entity_poly.pdbx_seq_one_letter_code
_entity_poly.pdbx_strand_id
1 'polypeptide(L)'
;HEDGRYLYPGTGKITETGRGDAAGTKLNIPMPPRADDALFLKMWTHLETFIEKQQPEFIILQCGVDSLDGDPITDLAYSERSHAHAARRLREIADRHCGGRVLALGGGGYNLDNIARGWTAVVAALAE
;
A
#
# COMPACT_ATOMS: atom_id res chain seq x y z
N HIS A 1 0.40 -5.96 2.91
CA HIS A 1 -0.30 -6.36 4.16
C HIS A 1 0.64 -7.21 4.99
N GLU A 2 0.39 -7.35 6.28
CA GLU A 2 1.08 -8.37 7.08
C GLU A 2 0.66 -9.77 6.63
N ASP A 3 1.59 -10.71 6.59
CA ASP A 3 1.37 -12.07 6.12
C ASP A 3 0.30 -12.78 6.97
N GLY A 4 -0.70 -13.35 6.30
CA GLY A 4 -1.83 -14.01 6.95
C GLY A 4 -1.44 -15.22 7.82
N ARG A 5 -0.20 -15.73 7.73
CA ARG A 5 0.30 -16.72 8.71
C ARG A 5 0.35 -16.18 10.14
N TYR A 6 0.45 -14.86 10.30
CA TYR A 6 0.59 -14.18 11.59
C TYR A 6 -0.66 -13.36 11.95
N LEU A 7 -1.37 -12.84 10.94
CA LEU A 7 -2.52 -11.95 11.16
C LEU A 7 -3.84 -12.49 10.57
N TYR A 8 -4.96 -12.22 11.27
CA TYR A 8 -6.30 -12.42 10.74
C TYR A 8 -6.46 -11.68 9.39
N PRO A 9 -7.15 -12.24 8.38
CA PRO A 9 -7.95 -13.46 8.38
C PRO A 9 -7.24 -14.72 7.86
N GLY A 10 -5.91 -14.74 7.74
CA GLY A 10 -5.22 -15.91 7.21
C GLY A 10 -5.18 -16.04 5.68
N THR A 11 -5.49 -14.96 4.96
CA THR A 11 -5.50 -14.91 3.49
C THR A 11 -4.39 -14.00 2.94
N GLY A 12 -4.35 -13.81 1.62
CA GLY A 12 -3.38 -12.90 1.01
C GLY A 12 -2.06 -13.57 0.65
N LYS A 13 -2.09 -14.87 0.32
CA LYS A 13 -0.90 -15.62 -0.09
C LYS A 13 -0.34 -15.10 -1.40
N ILE A 14 0.98 -15.17 -1.57
CA ILE A 14 1.66 -14.74 -2.81
C ILE A 14 1.18 -15.51 -4.06
N THR A 15 0.66 -16.73 -3.87
CA THR A 15 0.14 -17.58 -4.96
C THR A 15 -1.29 -17.23 -5.39
N GLU A 16 -1.99 -16.35 -4.66
CA GLU A 16 -3.32 -15.88 -5.04
C GLU A 16 -3.23 -14.77 -6.09
N THR A 17 -3.06 -15.14 -7.36
CA THR A 17 -2.80 -14.21 -8.47
C THR A 17 -4.02 -13.84 -9.30
N GLY A 18 -5.23 -14.18 -8.82
CA GLY A 18 -6.48 -14.06 -9.57
C GLY A 18 -6.94 -15.40 -10.13
N ARG A 19 -8.12 -15.46 -10.75
CA ARG A 19 -8.74 -16.69 -11.28
C ARG A 19 -9.48 -16.41 -12.57
N GLY A 20 -9.61 -17.42 -13.44
CA GLY A 20 -10.27 -17.27 -14.73
C GLY A 20 -9.62 -16.15 -15.54
N ASP A 21 -10.44 -15.27 -16.09
CA ASP A 21 -10.01 -14.12 -16.90
C ASP A 21 -9.18 -13.09 -16.12
N ALA A 22 -9.23 -13.12 -14.78
CA ALA A 22 -8.44 -12.25 -13.90
C ALA A 22 -7.10 -12.88 -13.47
N ALA A 23 -6.70 -14.03 -14.03
CA ALA A 23 -5.42 -14.64 -13.70
C ALA A 23 -4.25 -13.70 -14.09
N GLY A 24 -3.39 -13.40 -13.12
CA GLY A 24 -2.26 -12.47 -13.29
C GLY A 24 -2.59 -11.01 -13.03
N THR A 25 -3.85 -10.66 -12.70
CA THR A 25 -4.26 -9.27 -12.43
C THR A 25 -4.27 -8.93 -10.93
N LYS A 26 -3.97 -9.88 -10.05
CA LYS A 26 -3.82 -9.68 -8.60
C LYS A 26 -2.37 -9.93 -8.18
N LEU A 27 -1.84 -9.01 -7.39
CA LEU A 27 -0.54 -9.14 -6.73
C LEU A 27 -0.71 -9.00 -5.22
N ASN A 28 -0.29 -10.01 -4.47
CA ASN A 28 -0.17 -9.96 -3.02
C ASN A 28 1.30 -9.81 -2.64
N ILE A 29 1.61 -8.85 -1.77
CA ILE A 29 2.92 -8.69 -1.13
C ILE A 29 2.73 -8.89 0.38
N PRO A 30 2.79 -10.14 0.87
CA PRO A 30 2.72 -10.43 2.29
C PRO A 30 4.04 -10.07 2.97
N MET A 31 3.97 -9.26 4.02
CA MET A 31 5.12 -8.75 4.76
C MET A 31 5.24 -9.49 6.09
N PRO A 32 6.45 -9.87 6.54
CA PRO A 32 6.61 -10.48 7.84
C PRO A 32 6.27 -9.46 8.96
N PRO A 33 5.90 -9.95 10.16
CA PRO A 33 5.86 -9.11 11.35
C PRO A 33 7.14 -8.30 11.52
N ARG A 34 7.02 -7.08 12.04
CA ARG A 34 8.12 -6.11 12.22
C ARG A 34 8.79 -5.65 10.93
N ALA A 35 8.20 -5.90 9.76
CA ALA A 35 8.66 -5.27 8.53
C ALA A 35 8.65 -3.74 8.67
N ASP A 36 9.73 -3.10 8.22
CA ASP A 36 9.96 -1.67 8.35
C ASP A 36 9.94 -0.98 6.98
N ASP A 37 10.22 0.33 6.98
CA ASP A 37 10.28 1.15 5.77
C ASP A 37 11.30 0.62 4.74
N ALA A 38 12.42 0.06 5.19
CA ALA A 38 13.46 -0.44 4.28
C ALA A 38 12.94 -1.65 3.49
N LEU A 39 12.27 -2.58 4.16
CA LEU A 39 11.65 -3.72 3.49
C LEU A 39 10.47 -3.27 2.63
N PHE A 40 9.65 -2.32 3.09
CA PHE A 40 8.57 -1.74 2.30
C PHE A 40 9.07 -1.17 0.97
N LEU A 41 10.08 -0.30 1.01
CA LEU A 41 10.66 0.34 -0.18
C LEU A 41 11.26 -0.69 -1.15
N LYS A 42 11.94 -1.71 -0.62
CA LYS A 42 12.45 -2.81 -1.44
C LYS A 42 11.31 -3.51 -2.18
N MET A 43 10.24 -3.85 -1.47
CA MET A 43 9.10 -4.57 -2.04
C MET A 43 8.23 -3.70 -2.95
N TRP A 44 8.18 -2.40 -2.73
CA TRP A 44 7.42 -1.44 -3.53
C TRP A 44 7.80 -1.49 -5.02
N THR A 45 9.08 -1.73 -5.33
CA THR A 45 9.56 -1.84 -6.72
C THR A 45 8.83 -2.92 -7.53
N HIS A 46 8.42 -4.01 -6.88
CA HIS A 46 7.62 -5.06 -7.51
C HIS A 46 6.18 -4.60 -7.80
N LEU A 47 5.59 -3.81 -6.89
CA LEU A 47 4.27 -3.23 -7.05
C LEU A 47 4.26 -2.20 -8.19
N GLU A 48 5.25 -1.31 -8.23
CA GLU A 48 5.38 -0.30 -9.30
C GLU A 48 5.51 -0.97 -10.67
N THR A 49 6.41 -1.95 -10.79
CA THR A 49 6.55 -2.75 -12.02
C THR A 49 5.24 -3.44 -12.41
N PHE A 50 4.48 -3.94 -11.44
CA PHE A 50 3.20 -4.61 -11.69
C PHE A 50 2.15 -3.63 -12.22
N ILE A 51 2.00 -2.46 -11.59
CA ILE A 51 1.02 -1.46 -11.98
C ILE A 51 1.33 -0.89 -13.36
N GLU A 52 2.59 -0.52 -13.64
CA GLU A 52 2.96 0.08 -14.93
C GLU A 52 2.69 -0.86 -16.11
N LYS A 53 2.87 -2.17 -15.92
CA LYS A 53 2.53 -3.17 -16.94
C LYS A 53 1.04 -3.22 -17.28
N GLN A 54 0.16 -2.83 -16.36
CA GLN A 54 -1.29 -2.81 -16.59
C GLN A 54 -1.76 -1.57 -17.34
N GLN A 55 -0.92 -0.52 -17.45
CA GLN A 55 -1.27 0.77 -18.06
C GLN A 55 -2.63 1.30 -17.57
N PRO A 56 -2.79 1.52 -16.25
CA PRO A 56 -4.08 1.87 -15.68
C PRO A 56 -4.57 3.22 -16.18
N GLU A 57 -5.88 3.38 -16.30
CA GLU A 57 -6.51 4.66 -16.66
C GLU A 57 -7.00 5.46 -15.43
N PHE A 58 -6.99 4.82 -14.26
CA PHE A 58 -7.38 5.39 -12.98
C PHE A 58 -6.76 4.59 -11.83
N ILE A 59 -6.31 5.26 -10.77
CA ILE A 59 -5.79 4.60 -9.56
C ILE A 59 -6.68 4.89 -8.35
N ILE A 60 -7.11 3.83 -7.66
CA ILE A 60 -7.72 3.94 -6.33
C ILE A 60 -6.71 3.44 -5.30
N LEU A 61 -6.29 4.32 -4.40
CA LEU A 61 -5.44 3.99 -3.26
C LEU A 61 -6.33 3.82 -2.03
N GLN A 62 -6.48 2.59 -1.57
CA GLN A 62 -7.00 2.33 -0.22
C GLN A 62 -5.84 2.51 0.77
N CYS A 63 -5.91 3.54 1.62
CA CYS A 63 -4.83 3.91 2.52
C CYS A 63 -5.21 3.68 3.99
N GLY A 64 -5.11 2.43 4.44
CA GLY A 64 -5.05 2.10 5.86
C GLY A 64 -3.65 2.39 6.44
N VAL A 65 -3.60 3.03 7.60
CA VAL A 65 -2.37 3.43 8.31
C VAL A 65 -2.11 2.58 9.56
N ASP A 66 -2.78 1.44 9.67
CA ASP A 66 -2.59 0.40 10.69
C ASP A 66 -1.24 -0.33 10.59
N SER A 67 -0.51 -0.12 9.50
CA SER A 67 0.85 -0.62 9.30
C SER A 67 1.94 0.20 9.98
N LEU A 68 1.59 1.35 10.57
CA LEU A 68 2.52 2.20 11.31
C LEU A 68 2.87 1.58 12.66
N ASP A 69 4.13 1.68 13.07
CA ASP A 69 4.61 1.14 14.35
C ASP A 69 3.76 1.68 15.51
N GLY A 70 3.41 0.79 16.44
CA GLY A 70 2.56 1.11 17.59
C GLY A 70 1.05 1.15 17.31
N ASP A 71 0.59 0.76 16.11
CA ASP A 71 -0.81 0.42 15.91
C ASP A 71 -1.18 -0.87 16.65
N PRO A 72 -2.36 -0.95 17.32
CA PRO A 72 -2.68 -2.09 18.19
C PRO A 72 -3.09 -3.37 17.46
N ILE A 73 -3.32 -3.36 16.14
CA ILE A 73 -3.87 -4.54 15.45
C ILE A 73 -2.95 -5.16 14.40
N THR A 74 -1.75 -4.60 14.17
CA THR A 74 -0.74 -5.22 13.31
C THR A 74 0.62 -5.19 14.00
N ASP A 75 1.54 -6.04 13.57
CA ASP A 75 2.91 -6.10 14.06
C ASP A 75 3.90 -5.39 13.12
N LEU A 76 3.41 -4.66 12.11
CA LEU A 76 4.25 -3.90 11.17
C LEU A 76 4.90 -2.69 11.87
N ALA A 77 6.07 -2.29 11.35
CA ALA A 77 6.90 -1.25 11.94
C ALA A 77 7.23 -0.13 10.94
N TYR A 78 6.23 0.27 10.13
CA TYR A 78 6.43 1.37 9.18
C TYR A 78 6.40 2.72 9.88
N SER A 79 6.98 3.71 9.22
CA SER A 79 6.71 5.13 9.48
C SER A 79 5.81 5.72 8.38
N GLU A 80 5.35 6.95 8.60
CA GLU A 80 4.57 7.70 7.60
C GLU A 80 5.32 7.92 6.28
N ARG A 81 6.65 7.73 6.27
CA ARG A 81 7.49 7.83 5.06
C ARG A 81 7.11 6.77 4.02
N SER A 82 6.76 5.56 4.44
CA SER A 82 6.30 4.49 3.53
C SER A 82 4.98 4.86 2.86
N HIS A 83 4.06 5.47 3.62
CA HIS A 83 2.78 5.96 3.10
C HIS A 83 2.96 7.15 2.14
N ALA A 84 3.81 8.11 2.50
CA ALA A 84 4.14 9.23 1.62
C ALA A 84 4.84 8.77 0.33
N HIS A 85 5.73 7.77 0.43
CA HIS A 85 6.36 7.17 -0.74
C HIS A 85 5.30 6.54 -1.65
N ALA A 86 4.42 5.70 -1.10
CA ALA A 86 3.35 5.06 -1.84
C ALA A 86 2.48 6.07 -2.60
N ALA A 87 2.01 7.10 -1.90
CA ALA A 87 1.19 8.16 -2.46
C ALA A 87 1.92 8.91 -3.58
N ARG A 88 3.16 9.33 -3.36
CA ARG A 88 3.98 10.03 -4.38
C ARG A 88 4.19 9.18 -5.62
N ARG A 89 4.60 7.91 -5.46
CA ARG A 89 4.84 7.01 -6.61
C ARG A 89 3.55 6.76 -7.39
N LEU A 90 2.42 6.54 -6.71
CA LEU A 90 1.13 6.35 -7.38
C LEU A 90 0.64 7.60 -8.10
N ARG A 91 0.87 8.80 -7.54
CA ARG A 91 0.61 10.07 -8.23
C ARG A 91 1.43 10.16 -9.52
N GLU A 92 2.73 9.90 -9.45
CA GLU A 92 3.60 9.94 -10.64
C GLU A 92 3.19 8.91 -11.71
N ILE A 93 2.74 7.71 -11.30
CA ILE A 93 2.19 6.71 -12.22
C ILE A 93 0.87 7.22 -12.82
N ALA A 94 0.01 7.86 -12.02
CA ALA A 94 -1.23 8.44 -12.50
C ALA A 94 -0.99 9.57 -13.51
N ASP A 95 0.05 10.39 -13.33
CA ASP A 95 0.45 11.41 -14.29
C ASP A 95 0.87 10.78 -15.64
N ARG A 96 1.57 9.65 -15.59
CA ARG A 96 2.03 8.92 -16.80
C ARG A 96 0.91 8.20 -17.54
N HIS A 97 -0.01 7.54 -16.83
CA HIS A 97 -0.97 6.59 -17.43
C HIS A 97 -2.43 7.01 -17.27
N CYS A 98 -2.77 7.68 -16.17
CA CYS A 98 -4.15 7.98 -15.79
C CYS A 98 -4.54 9.44 -16.05
N GLY A 99 -3.71 10.25 -16.74
CA GLY A 99 -3.94 11.68 -16.89
C GLY A 99 -4.11 12.41 -15.55
N GLY A 100 -3.32 12.03 -14.55
CA GLY A 100 -3.34 12.57 -13.18
C GLY A 100 -4.47 12.06 -12.28
N ARG A 101 -5.28 11.09 -12.73
CA ARG A 101 -6.43 10.59 -11.96
C ARG A 101 -6.02 9.56 -10.90
N VAL A 102 -5.98 10.00 -9.64
CA VAL A 102 -5.83 9.15 -8.45
C VAL A 102 -6.85 9.56 -7.38
N LEU A 103 -7.45 8.57 -6.73
CA LEU A 103 -8.35 8.76 -5.58
C LEU A 103 -7.81 7.99 -4.39
N ALA A 104 -7.50 8.70 -3.29
CA ALA A 104 -7.14 8.08 -2.03
C ALA A 104 -8.38 7.98 -1.11
N LEU A 105 -8.56 6.81 -0.50
CA LEU A 105 -9.64 6.51 0.43
C LEU A 105 -9.09 6.10 1.80
N GLY A 106 -9.86 6.44 2.85
CA GLY A 106 -9.69 5.99 4.22
C GLY A 106 -9.58 4.47 4.36
N GLY A 107 -8.93 4.02 5.43
CA GLY A 107 -8.80 2.60 5.79
C GLY A 107 -8.67 2.33 7.27
N GLY A 108 -8.02 1.20 7.59
CA GLY A 108 -7.63 0.89 8.95
C GLY A 108 -6.64 1.91 9.51
N GLY A 109 -6.39 1.83 10.81
CA GLY A 109 -5.63 2.79 11.58
C GLY A 109 -6.35 3.00 12.90
N TYR A 110 -5.73 2.56 13.98
CA TYR A 110 -6.39 2.39 15.28
C TYR A 110 -5.61 3.08 16.40
N ASN A 111 -4.51 3.75 16.04
CA ASN A 111 -3.80 4.71 16.88
C ASN A 111 -4.01 6.14 16.31
N LEU A 112 -4.57 7.05 17.12
CA LEU A 112 -4.94 8.40 16.67
C LEU A 112 -3.75 9.23 16.15
N ASP A 113 -2.60 9.11 16.81
CA ASP A 113 -1.40 9.84 16.39
C ASP A 113 -0.87 9.28 15.05
N ASN A 114 -0.94 7.96 14.87
CA ASN A 114 -0.59 7.29 13.61
C ASN A 114 -1.54 7.74 12.48
N ILE A 115 -2.84 7.83 12.75
CA ILE A 115 -3.83 8.33 11.79
C ILE A 115 -3.48 9.74 11.32
N ALA A 116 -3.22 10.64 12.27
CA ALA A 116 -2.88 12.03 11.96
C ALA A 116 -1.61 12.13 11.13
N ARG A 117 -0.51 11.46 11.55
CA ARG A 117 0.77 11.50 10.83
C ARG A 117 0.69 10.86 9.44
N GLY A 118 0.09 9.67 9.36
CA GLY A 118 -0.04 8.91 8.11
C GLY A 118 -0.83 9.68 7.05
N TRP A 119 -2.05 10.13 7.39
CA TRP A 119 -2.88 10.87 6.43
C TRP A 119 -2.32 12.23 6.05
N THR A 120 -1.68 12.94 6.99
CA THR A 120 -0.99 14.20 6.67
C THR A 120 0.11 13.97 5.62
N ALA A 121 0.90 12.91 5.80
CA ALA A 121 1.99 12.57 4.88
C ALA A 121 1.47 12.13 3.49
N VAL A 122 0.37 11.38 3.44
CA VAL A 122 -0.30 10.98 2.18
C VAL A 122 -0.85 12.20 1.44
N VAL A 123 -1.60 13.06 2.13
CA VAL A 123 -2.19 14.26 1.52
C VAL A 123 -1.11 15.20 1.01
N ALA A 124 -0.06 15.46 1.80
CA ALA A 124 1.07 16.27 1.37
C ALA A 124 1.73 15.68 0.11
N ALA A 125 1.97 14.37 0.10
CA ALA A 125 2.57 13.69 -1.05
C ALA A 125 1.65 13.66 -2.29
N LEU A 126 0.34 13.78 -2.17
CA LEU A 126 -0.56 13.90 -3.33
C LEU A 126 -0.70 15.34 -3.84
N ALA A 127 -0.45 16.33 -2.98
CA ALA A 127 -0.59 17.75 -3.30
C ALA A 127 0.67 18.41 -3.88
N GLU A 128 1.83 17.75 -3.78
CA GLU A 128 3.08 18.13 -4.46
C GLU A 128 3.02 17.95 -5.98
#